data_AF-A0A1X7IY65-F1
#
_entry.id   AF-A0A1X7IY65-F1
#
_cell.length_a   1.000
_cell.length_b   1.000
_cell.length_c   1.000
_cell.angle_alpha   90.00
_cell.angle_beta   90.00
_cell.angle_gamma   90.00
#
_symmetry.space_group_name_H-M   'P 1'
#
loop_
_entity.id
_entity.type
_entity.pdbx_description
1 polymer ?
#
loop_
_entity_poly.entity_id
_entity_poly.type
_entity_poly.pdbx_seq_one_letter_code
_entity_poly.pdbx_strand_id
1 'polypeptide(L)'
;MPLIDAPLWGVFSLLTDPTALAVLAVLAANLTSHVLKRLIGRERPPAEQWLVEASNYSLPSGHATGAAAFAMALTLIIRWRAWSLLAWVGALVIGLSRLALGVHWVEDVLTGWIPGVVVAAVTWWISLKLTPGKRV
;
A
#
# COMPACT_ATOMS: atom_id res chain seq x y z
N MET A 1 -3.89 -34.49 -21.93
CA MET A 1 -4.44 -33.27 -22.57
C MET A 1 -4.46 -32.16 -21.52
N PRO A 2 -3.43 -31.30 -21.43
CA PRO A 2 -3.31 -30.28 -20.38
C PRO A 2 -3.58 -28.90 -20.97
N LEU A 3 -4.84 -28.48 -21.00
CA LEU A 3 -5.21 -27.14 -21.47
C LEU A 3 -6.15 -26.42 -20.48
N ILE A 4 -6.48 -27.04 -19.34
CA ILE A 4 -7.44 -26.50 -18.37
C ILE A 4 -6.79 -25.99 -17.07
N ASP A 5 -5.50 -26.25 -16.85
CA ASP A 5 -4.83 -25.93 -15.57
C ASP A 5 -3.99 -24.64 -15.62
N ALA A 6 -3.61 -24.19 -16.81
CA ALA A 6 -2.69 -23.07 -17.03
C ALA A 6 -3.07 -21.74 -16.34
N PRO A 7 -4.35 -21.29 -16.30
CA PRO A 7 -4.68 -20.01 -15.67
C PRO A 7 -4.57 -20.07 -14.14
N LEU A 8 -4.87 -21.20 -13.51
CA LEU A 8 -4.78 -21.36 -12.06
C LEU A 8 -3.33 -21.42 -11.59
N TRP A 9 -2.45 -22.04 -12.37
CA TRP A 9 -1.00 -22.05 -12.09
C TRP A 9 -0.36 -20.66 -12.19
N GLY A 10 -0.81 -19.82 -13.13
CA GLY A 10 -0.33 -18.43 -13.25
C GLY A 10 -0.78 -17.54 -12.09
N VAL A 11 -2.02 -17.70 -11.62
CA VAL A 11 -2.51 -16.98 -10.42
C VAL A 11 -1.78 -17.47 -9.17
N PHE A 12 -1.57 -18.78 -9.04
CA PHE A 12 -0.85 -19.36 -7.92
C PHE A 12 0.62 -18.93 -7.87
N SER A 13 1.31 -18.82 -9.01
CA SER A 13 2.70 -18.34 -9.05
C SER A 13 2.83 -16.88 -8.63
N LEU A 14 1.89 -16.01 -9.02
CA LEU A 14 1.85 -14.60 -8.56
C LEU A 14 1.63 -14.47 -7.05
N LEU A 15 0.82 -15.34 -6.46
CA LEU A 15 0.54 -15.33 -5.02
C LEU A 15 1.70 -15.87 -4.16
N THR A 16 2.77 -16.34 -4.80
CA THR A 16 3.92 -16.95 -4.13
C THR A 16 5.24 -16.29 -4.48
N ASP A 17 5.27 -15.42 -5.51
CA ASP A 17 6.40 -14.58 -5.84
C ASP A 17 6.45 -13.33 -4.92
N PRO A 18 7.55 -13.11 -4.17
CA PRO A 18 7.66 -11.96 -3.26
C PRO A 18 7.45 -10.61 -3.94
N THR A 19 7.93 -10.45 -5.17
CA THR A 19 7.83 -9.18 -5.91
C THR A 19 6.41 -8.91 -6.34
N ALA A 20 5.73 -9.92 -6.89
CA ALA A 20 4.31 -9.85 -7.24
C ALA A 20 3.46 -9.52 -6.01
N LEU A 21 3.76 -10.12 -4.86
CA LEU A 21 3.05 -9.83 -3.60
C LEU A 21 3.24 -8.37 -3.14
N ALA A 22 4.42 -7.79 -3.32
CA ALA A 22 4.64 -6.36 -3.02
C ALA A 22 3.78 -5.46 -3.90
N VAL A 23 3.70 -5.75 -5.20
CA VAL A 23 2.86 -5.02 -6.15
C VAL A 23 1.38 -5.17 -5.79
N LEU A 24 0.93 -6.40 -5.54
CA LEU A 24 -0.45 -6.69 -5.15
C LEU A 24 -0.83 -6.01 -3.83
N ALA A 25 0.08 -5.97 -2.85
CA ALA A 25 -0.13 -5.27 -1.59
C ALA A 25 -0.37 -3.77 -1.79
N VAL A 26 0.44 -3.10 -2.61
CA VAL A 26 0.30 -1.66 -2.89
C VAL A 26 -1.00 -1.36 -3.65
N LEU A 27 -1.35 -2.20 -4.63
CA LEU A 27 -2.60 -2.06 -5.39
C LEU A 27 -3.82 -2.27 -4.49
N ALA A 28 -3.83 -3.35 -3.71
CA ALA A 28 -4.90 -3.66 -2.77
C ALA A 28 -5.06 -2.55 -1.72
N ALA A 29 -3.96 -2.03 -1.17
CA ALA A 29 -3.99 -0.96 -0.18
C ALA A 29 -4.58 0.34 -0.76
N ASN A 30 -4.20 0.73 -1.97
CA ASN A 30 -4.79 1.91 -2.63
C ASN A 30 -6.26 1.70 -2.96
N LEU A 31 -6.65 0.50 -3.41
CA LEU A 31 -8.07 0.17 -3.61
C LEU A 31 -8.86 0.32 -2.30
N THR A 32 -8.33 -0.21 -1.20
CA THR A 32 -8.92 -0.03 0.14
C THR A 32 -9.03 1.45 0.49
N SER A 33 -8.00 2.26 0.26
CA SER A 33 -8.07 3.72 0.48
C SER A 33 -9.16 4.38 -0.35
N HIS A 34 -9.31 4.02 -1.64
CA HIS A 34 -10.36 4.56 -2.50
C HIS A 34 -11.78 4.20 -2.03
N VAL A 35 -11.98 2.97 -1.55
CA VAL A 35 -13.26 2.56 -0.96
C VAL A 35 -13.53 3.35 0.32
N LEU A 36 -12.56 3.40 1.24
CA LEU A 36 -12.68 4.14 2.51
C LEU A 36 -12.97 5.62 2.27
N LYS A 37 -12.32 6.25 1.28
CA LYS A 37 -12.58 7.64 0.88
C LYS A 37 -14.06 7.89 0.59
N ARG A 38 -14.71 7.01 -0.15
CA ARG A 38 -16.13 7.15 -0.51
C ARG A 38 -17.05 6.93 0.68
N LEU A 39 -16.66 6.08 1.63
CA LEU A 39 -17.43 5.81 2.84
C LEU A 39 -17.32 6.94 3.86
N ILE A 40 -16.15 7.56 3.99
CA ILE A 40 -15.88 8.59 5.01
C ILE A 40 -16.25 9.99 4.51
N GLY A 41 -16.04 10.30 3.24
CA GLY A 41 -16.51 11.55 2.65
C GLY A 41 -15.81 12.82 3.14
N ARG A 42 -14.62 12.73 3.74
CA ARG A 42 -13.92 13.91 4.30
C ARG A 42 -13.48 14.88 3.22
N GLU A 43 -13.81 16.15 3.41
CA GLU A 43 -13.34 17.25 2.56
C GLU A 43 -11.82 17.49 2.68
N ARG A 44 -11.22 17.95 1.59
CA ARG A 44 -9.81 18.33 1.52
C ARG A 44 -9.59 19.71 2.14
N PRO A 45 -8.35 20.09 2.44
CA PRO A 45 -8.04 21.49 2.71
C PRO A 45 -8.51 22.39 1.55
N PRO A 46 -8.75 23.69 1.81
CA PRO A 46 -9.24 24.62 0.80
C PRO A 46 -8.35 24.66 -0.45
N ALA A 47 -8.95 24.74 -1.63
CA ALA A 47 -8.26 24.61 -2.91
C ALA A 47 -7.26 25.74 -3.18
N GLU A 48 -7.47 26.92 -2.59
CA GLU A 48 -6.54 28.06 -2.62
C GLU A 48 -5.18 27.78 -1.97
N GLN A 49 -5.08 26.72 -1.16
CA GLN A 49 -3.84 26.30 -0.50
C GLN A 49 -3.08 25.24 -1.31
N TRP A 50 -3.66 24.73 -2.39
CA TRP A 50 -3.09 23.60 -3.12
C TRP A 50 -1.95 24.05 -4.03
N LEU A 51 -0.79 23.39 -3.89
CA LEU A 51 0.34 23.56 -4.81
C LEU A 51 0.28 22.61 -6.01
N VAL A 52 -0.62 21.61 -5.96
CA VAL A 52 -0.90 20.66 -7.04
C VAL A 52 -2.39 20.33 -7.07
N GLU A 53 -2.92 20.04 -8.26
CA GLU A 53 -4.31 19.58 -8.37
C GLU A 53 -4.53 18.27 -7.61
N ALA A 54 -5.67 18.21 -6.92
CA ALA A 54 -6.12 17.02 -6.22
C ALA A 54 -7.61 16.78 -6.49
N SER A 55 -8.01 15.51 -6.48
CA SER A 55 -9.39 15.10 -6.68
C SER A 55 -9.80 14.06 -5.64
N ASN A 56 -11.10 13.76 -5.57
CA ASN A 56 -11.70 12.84 -4.59
C ASN A 56 -11.60 13.33 -3.12
N TYR A 57 -12.26 12.61 -2.21
CA TYR A 57 -12.19 12.85 -0.76
C TYR A 57 -10.77 12.74 -0.20
N SER A 58 -10.53 13.42 0.92
CA SER A 58 -9.19 13.55 1.52
C SER A 58 -8.76 12.30 2.29
N LEU A 59 -9.65 11.74 3.12
CA LEU A 59 -9.34 10.72 4.11
C LEU A 59 -9.66 9.30 3.61
N PRO A 60 -8.76 8.31 3.71
CA PRO A 60 -7.32 8.42 4.01
C PRO A 60 -6.50 8.86 2.81
N SER A 61 -5.27 9.35 3.02
CA SER A 61 -4.36 9.72 1.92
C SER A 61 -3.87 8.49 1.14
N GLY A 62 -4.12 8.46 -0.17
CA GLY A 62 -3.70 7.34 -1.04
C GLY A 62 -2.19 7.24 -1.20
N HIS A 63 -1.49 8.36 -1.34
CA HIS A 63 -0.01 8.38 -1.42
C HIS A 63 0.62 7.85 -0.13
N ALA A 64 0.12 8.27 1.03
CA ALA A 64 0.57 7.73 2.32
C ALA A 64 0.28 6.23 2.43
N THR A 65 -0.92 5.81 2.00
CA THR A 65 -1.34 4.39 2.00
C THR A 65 -0.43 3.52 1.13
N GLY A 66 -0.21 3.90 -0.11
CA GLY A 66 0.66 3.17 -1.03
C GLY A 66 2.11 3.12 -0.56
N ALA A 67 2.63 4.23 -0.04
CA ALA A 67 4.01 4.29 0.45
C ALA A 67 4.22 3.41 1.69
N ALA A 68 3.27 3.40 2.63
CA ALA A 68 3.32 2.50 3.80
C ALA A 68 3.19 1.02 3.40
N ALA A 69 2.32 0.71 2.42
CA ALA A 69 2.21 -0.65 1.89
C ALA A 69 3.53 -1.13 1.26
N PHE A 70 4.17 -0.27 0.47
CA PHE A 70 5.47 -0.56 -0.13
C PHE A 70 6.55 -0.76 0.93
N ALA A 71 6.64 0.13 1.93
CA ALA A 71 7.61 0.03 3.01
C ALA A 71 7.44 -1.25 3.83
N MET A 72 6.19 -1.63 4.14
CA MET A 72 5.90 -2.88 4.84
C MET A 72 6.24 -4.10 3.98
N ALA A 73 5.86 -4.12 2.70
CA ALA A 73 6.20 -5.22 1.80
C ALA A 73 7.73 -5.41 1.70
N LEU A 74 8.48 -4.32 1.53
CA LEU A 74 9.95 -4.37 1.47
C LEU A 74 10.57 -4.89 2.77
N THR A 75 9.99 -4.51 3.91
CA THR A 75 10.40 -4.99 5.24
C THR A 75 10.26 -6.51 5.37
N LEU A 76 9.15 -7.05 4.86
CA LEU A 76 8.85 -8.48 4.94
C LEU A 76 9.69 -9.32 3.96
N ILE A 77 10.01 -8.77 2.79
CA ILE A 77 10.70 -9.48 1.70
C ILE A 77 12.22 -9.44 1.86
N ILE A 78 12.82 -8.24 1.94
CA ILE A 78 14.28 -8.10 1.86
C ILE A 78 14.94 -8.44 3.21
N ARG A 79 14.22 -8.24 4.33
CA ARG A 79 14.68 -8.46 5.72
C ARG A 79 16.00 -7.78 6.09
N TRP A 80 16.57 -6.93 5.23
CA TRP A 80 17.75 -6.13 5.49
C TRP A 80 17.34 -4.78 6.07
N ARG A 81 17.71 -4.56 7.34
CA ARG A 81 17.31 -3.39 8.14
C ARG A 81 17.51 -2.05 7.45
N ALA A 82 18.61 -1.88 6.71
CA ALA A 82 18.91 -0.62 6.03
C ALA A 82 17.86 -0.27 4.98
N TRP A 83 17.47 -1.21 4.11
CA TRP A 83 16.45 -0.98 3.10
C TRP A 83 15.06 -0.79 3.70
N SER A 84 14.73 -1.55 4.75
CA SER A 84 13.47 -1.35 5.48
C SER A 84 13.39 0.06 6.05
N LEU A 85 14.45 0.54 6.72
CA LEU A 85 14.50 1.88 7.26
C LEU A 85 14.37 2.94 6.16
N LEU A 86 15.12 2.81 5.06
CA LEU A 86 15.04 3.73 3.93
C LEU A 86 13.62 3.79 3.34
N ALA A 87 12.93 2.66 3.23
CA ALA A 87 11.56 2.65 2.72
C ALA A 87 10.58 3.34 3.68
N TRP A 88 10.73 3.17 4.99
CA TRP A 88 9.92 3.87 5.99
C TRP A 88 10.20 5.38 6.02
N VAL A 89 11.46 5.79 5.88
CA VAL A 89 11.84 7.19 5.70
C VAL A 89 11.19 7.75 4.42
N GLY A 90 11.22 7.00 3.32
CA GLY A 90 10.52 7.35 2.09
C GLY A 90 9.01 7.51 2.29
N ALA A 91 8.36 6.61 3.02
CA ALA A 91 6.94 6.70 3.34
C ALA A 91 6.60 7.93 4.19
N LEU A 92 7.47 8.28 5.14
CA LEU A 92 7.37 9.50 5.93
C LEU A 92 7.49 10.75 5.03
N VAL A 93 8.52 10.82 4.19
CA VAL A 93 8.74 11.95 3.27
C VAL A 93 7.57 12.11 2.30
N ILE A 94 7.05 11.01 1.76
CA ILE A 94 5.86 11.05 0.89
C ILE A 94 4.65 11.57 1.67
N GLY A 95 4.42 11.10 2.91
CA GLY A 95 3.35 11.62 3.76
C GLY A 95 3.47 13.12 4.03
N LEU A 96 4.65 13.57 4.46
CA LEU A 96 4.92 15.00 4.72
C LEU A 96 4.78 15.85 3.46
N SER A 97 5.17 15.34 2.28
CA SER A 97 4.98 16.06 1.02
C SER A 97 3.50 16.38 0.75
N ARG A 98 2.57 15.53 1.21
CA ARG A 98 1.14 15.77 1.01
C ARG A 98 0.62 16.92 1.87
N LEU A 99 1.19 17.10 3.05
CA LEU A 99 0.92 18.24 3.92
C LEU A 99 1.52 19.51 3.34
N ALA A 100 2.79 19.45 2.90
CA ALA A 100 3.50 20.57 2.30
C ALA A 100 2.83 21.10 1.01
N LEU A 101 2.19 20.21 0.25
CA LEU A 101 1.43 20.59 -0.95
C LEU A 101 0.01 21.11 -0.67
N GLY A 102 -0.41 21.13 0.60
CA GLY A 102 -1.71 21.66 1.02
C GLY A 102 -2.91 20.78 0.63
N VAL A 103 -2.69 19.54 0.19
CA VAL A 103 -3.78 18.68 -0.35
C VAL A 103 -4.36 17.70 0.66
N HIS A 104 -3.77 17.57 1.85
CA HIS A 104 -4.18 16.63 2.89
C HIS A 104 -3.98 17.22 4.29
N TRP A 105 -4.86 16.83 5.22
CA TRP A 105 -4.71 17.03 6.65
C TRP A 105 -3.72 16.02 7.26
N VAL A 106 -3.19 16.32 8.45
CA VAL A 106 -2.30 15.41 9.18
C VAL A 106 -2.99 14.07 9.43
N GLU A 107 -4.27 14.09 9.81
CA GLU A 107 -5.04 12.86 10.06
C GLU A 107 -5.16 11.99 8.81
N ASP A 108 -5.23 12.60 7.61
CA ASP A 108 -5.33 11.84 6.36
C ASP A 108 -4.07 11.01 6.10
N VAL A 109 -2.91 11.54 6.47
CA VAL A 109 -1.61 10.86 6.32
C VAL A 109 -1.48 9.74 7.35
N LEU A 110 -1.76 10.05 8.63
CA LEU A 110 -1.67 9.09 9.72
C LEU A 110 -2.61 7.89 9.50
N THR A 111 -3.86 8.17 9.15
CA THR A 111 -4.84 7.12 8.84
C THR A 111 -4.58 6.43 7.51
N GLY A 112 -3.83 7.04 6.59
CA GLY A 112 -3.39 6.40 5.35
C GLY A 112 -2.33 5.34 5.58
N TRP A 113 -1.40 5.55 6.52
CA TRP A 113 -0.40 4.53 6.81
C TRP A 113 -0.99 3.22 7.35
N ILE A 114 -2.08 3.29 8.12
CA ILE A 114 -2.72 2.12 8.74
C ILE A 114 -3.17 1.06 7.71
N PRO A 115 -4.07 1.35 6.74
CA PRO A 115 -4.48 0.37 5.74
C PRO A 115 -3.31 -0.08 4.87
N GLY A 116 -2.33 0.79 4.61
CA GLY A 116 -1.11 0.41 3.89
C GLY A 116 -0.36 -0.72 4.59
N VAL A 117 -0.08 -0.56 5.87
CA VAL A 117 0.57 -1.56 6.73
C VAL A 117 -0.26 -2.84 6.81
N VAL A 118 -1.55 -2.71 7.15
CA VAL A 118 -2.43 -3.85 7.41
C VAL A 118 -2.61 -4.70 6.16
N VAL A 119 -2.91 -4.08 5.02
CA VAL A 119 -3.13 -4.82 3.78
C VAL A 119 -1.85 -5.52 3.32
N ALA A 120 -0.69 -4.86 3.41
CA ALA A 120 0.59 -5.51 3.07
C ALA A 120 0.90 -6.72 3.98
N ALA A 121 0.68 -6.58 5.29
CA ALA A 121 0.87 -7.66 6.24
C ALA A 121 -0.09 -8.84 6.00
N VAL A 122 -1.36 -8.56 5.68
CA VAL A 122 -2.37 -9.59 5.37
C VAL A 122 -2.03 -10.30 4.07
N THR A 123 -1.67 -9.58 3.00
CA THR A 123 -1.26 -10.17 1.72
C THR A 123 -0.07 -11.11 1.90
N TRP A 124 0.92 -10.69 2.70
CA TRP A 124 2.06 -11.52 3.06
C TRP A 124 1.65 -12.74 3.91
N TRP A 125 0.79 -12.57 4.90
CA TRP A 125 0.32 -13.69 5.73
C TRP A 125 -0.41 -14.76 4.90
N ILE A 126 -1.23 -14.34 3.93
CA ILE A 126 -1.91 -15.25 2.99
C ILE A 126 -0.88 -16.03 2.18
N SER A 127 0.16 -15.38 1.65
CA SER A 127 1.17 -16.08 0.83
C SER A 127 1.92 -17.16 1.62
N LEU A 128 2.19 -16.91 2.91
CA LEU A 128 2.78 -17.92 3.79
C LEU A 128 1.87 -19.14 3.98
N LYS A 129 0.55 -18.95 4.02
CA LYS A 129 -0.42 -20.06 4.12
C LYS A 129 -0.51 -20.87 2.83
N LEU A 130 -0.27 -20.23 1.68
CA LEU A 130 -0.23 -20.88 0.37
C LEU A 130 1.10 -21.60 0.09
N THR A 131 2.15 -21.32 0.87
CA THR A 131 3.48 -21.95 0.71
C THR A 131 4.03 -22.59 2.00
N PRO A 132 3.34 -23.58 2.63
CA PRO A 132 3.74 -24.11 3.93
C PRO A 132 5.16 -24.73 3.99
N GLY A 133 5.77 -25.06 2.85
CA GLY A 133 7.07 -25.74 2.75
C GLY A 133 8.26 -24.89 2.29
N LYS A 134 8.06 -23.65 1.82
CA LYS A 134 9.16 -22.75 1.36
C LYS A 134 9.54 -21.76 2.47
N ARG A 135 9.97 -22.29 3.62
CA ARG A 135 10.57 -21.47 4.67
C ARG A 135 12.04 -21.26 4.32
N VAL A 136 12.42 -20.03 3.97
CA VAL A 136 13.81 -19.55 4.00
C VAL A 136 14.00 -18.77 5.29
#